data_AF-A0A0U9HHG7-F1
#
_entry.id   AF-A0A0U9HHG7-F1
#
_cell.length_a   1.000
_cell.length_b   1.000
_cell.length_c   1.000
_cell.angle_alpha   90.00
_cell.angle_beta   90.00
_cell.angle_gamma   90.00
#
_symmetry.space_group_name_H-M   'P 1'
#
loop_
_entity.id
_entity.type
_entity.pdbx_description
1 polymer ?
#
loop_
_entity_poly.entity_id
_entity_poly.type
_entity_poly.pdbx_seq_one_letter_code
_entity_poly.pdbx_strand_id
1 'polypeptide(L)'
;MEISNDNIVKDLGINNFGAFKTRENKSFGEILGSMLESANTYQKQYESLVTQQISGDDVDVHDVAIAGEKAKISLELVLQIRNKALDAYQEIMRMQV
;
A
#
# COMPACT_ATOMS: atom_id res chain seq x y z
N MET A 1 24.14 58.30 10.81
CA MET A 1 23.48 57.41 9.84
C MET A 1 23.94 56.01 10.13
N GLU A 2 23.29 55.34 11.08
CA GLU A 2 23.45 53.90 11.30
C GLU A 2 22.16 53.26 10.79
N ILE A 3 22.24 52.67 9.60
CA ILE A 3 21.12 51.96 9.00
C ILE A 3 21.23 50.52 9.50
N SER A 4 20.24 50.13 10.30
CA SER A 4 19.98 48.80 10.83
C SER A 4 20.23 47.70 9.79
N ASN A 5 21.28 46.91 10.00
CA ASN A 5 21.66 45.76 9.16
C ASN A 5 21.16 44.41 9.73
N ASP A 6 20.21 44.42 10.66
CA ASP A 6 19.66 43.21 11.27
C ASP A 6 18.45 42.64 10.53
N ASN A 7 18.02 43.27 9.42
CA ASN A 7 16.81 42.87 8.70
C ASN A 7 17.06 42.16 7.36
N ILE A 8 18.31 42.06 6.87
CA ILE A 8 18.59 41.44 5.56
C ILE A 8 18.64 39.90 5.66
N VAL A 9 19.02 39.34 6.80
CA VAL A 9 19.11 37.87 6.98
C VAL A 9 17.75 37.19 7.20
N LYS A 10 16.70 37.95 7.50
CA LYS A 10 15.36 37.42 7.84
C LYS A 10 14.46 37.20 6.62
N ASP A 11 14.73 37.90 5.51
CA ASP A 11 13.86 37.93 4.31
C ASP A 11 14.28 36.95 3.20
N LEU A 12 15.47 36.33 3.30
CA LEU A 12 15.95 35.41 2.26
C LEU A 12 15.35 33.99 2.31
N GLY A 13 14.39 33.71 3.20
CA GLY A 13 13.66 32.43 3.18
C GLY A 13 14.53 31.16 3.32
N ILE A 14 15.80 31.28 3.73
CA ILE A 14 16.74 30.15 3.93
C ILE A 14 16.46 29.42 5.25
N ASN A 15 15.19 29.33 5.68
CA ASN A 15 14.79 28.54 6.85
C ASN A 15 13.97 27.30 6.45
N ASN A 16 13.80 27.05 5.15
CA ASN A 16 12.98 25.94 4.66
C ASN A 16 13.74 24.89 3.81
N PHE A 17 15.07 24.85 3.89
CA PHE A 17 15.88 23.77 3.30
C PHE A 17 15.93 22.49 4.16
N GLY A 18 15.02 22.33 5.12
CA GLY A 18 15.01 21.24 6.10
C GLY A 18 13.79 20.32 6.06
N ALA A 19 12.90 20.43 5.07
CA ALA A 19 11.75 19.56 4.95
C ALA A 19 11.79 18.74 3.65
N PHE A 20 12.89 18.01 3.43
CA PHE A 20 12.70 16.68 2.85
C PHE A 20 11.86 15.93 3.87
N LYS A 21 10.52 16.00 3.74
CA LYS A 21 9.63 15.01 4.34
C LYS A 21 10.19 13.68 3.87
N THR A 22 10.89 12.99 4.77
CA THR A 22 11.13 11.56 4.66
C THR A 22 9.75 11.00 4.37
N ARG A 23 9.48 10.67 3.10
CA ARG A 23 8.34 9.86 2.75
C ARG A 23 8.55 8.62 3.60
N GLU A 24 7.68 8.45 4.59
CA GLU A 24 7.66 7.28 5.45
C GLU A 24 7.75 6.08 4.50
N ASN A 25 8.94 5.47 4.42
CA ASN A 25 9.15 4.31 3.58
C ASN A 25 8.40 3.21 4.32
N LYS A 26 7.14 2.98 3.94
CA LYS A 26 6.35 1.88 4.48
C LYS A 26 7.19 0.62 4.34
N SER A 27 7.43 -0.03 5.47
CA SER A 27 8.17 -1.27 5.53
C SER A 27 7.47 -2.32 4.65
N PHE A 28 8.25 -3.26 4.13
CA PHE A 28 7.69 -4.37 3.34
C PHE A 28 6.56 -5.09 4.09
N GLY A 29 6.71 -5.28 5.40
CA GLY A 29 5.69 -5.90 6.25
C GLY A 29 4.38 -5.12 6.28
N GLU A 30 4.43 -3.79 6.31
CA GLU A 30 3.23 -2.94 6.26
C GLU A 30 2.53 -3.01 4.89
N ILE A 31 3.31 -3.04 3.80
CA ILE A 31 2.76 -3.17 2.45
C ILE A 31 2.10 -4.55 2.30
N LEU A 32 2.81 -5.62 2.64
CA LEU A 32 2.29 -6.99 2.58
C LEU A 32 1.05 -7.15 3.48
N GLY A 33 1.09 -6.59 4.69
CA GLY A 33 -0.05 -6.56 5.61
C GLY A 33 -1.26 -5.87 5.01
N SER A 34 -1.08 -4.69 4.41
CA SER A 34 -2.17 -3.95 3.75
C SER A 34 -2.76 -4.69 2.55
N MET A 35 -1.93 -5.42 1.81
CA MET A 35 -2.38 -6.23 0.67
C MET A 35 -3.13 -7.48 1.13
N LEU A 36 -2.68 -8.12 2.22
CA LEU A 36 -3.37 -9.25 2.82
C LEU A 36 -4.73 -8.82 3.40
N GLU A 37 -4.80 -7.66 4.05
CA GLU A 37 -6.04 -7.05 4.52
C GLU A 37 -7.01 -6.76 3.36
N SER A 38 -6.48 -6.26 2.23
CA SER A 38 -7.26 -6.02 1.02
C SER A 38 -7.79 -7.32 0.42
N ALA A 39 -6.96 -8.36 0.31
CA ALA A 39 -7.38 -9.68 -0.17
C ALA A 39 -8.44 -10.30 0.74
N ASN A 40 -8.27 -10.19 2.06
CA ASN A 40 -9.27 -10.62 3.05
C ASN A 40 -10.60 -9.87 2.91
N THR A 41 -10.54 -8.58 2.59
CA THR A 41 -11.73 -7.76 2.33
C THR A 41 -12.48 -8.25 1.09
N TYR A 42 -11.77 -8.51 -0.02
CA TYR A 42 -12.39 -9.06 -1.23
C TYR A 42 -12.98 -10.46 -0.99
N GLN A 43 -12.30 -11.30 -0.21
CA GLN A 43 -12.81 -12.62 0.18
C GLN A 43 -14.12 -12.52 0.96
N LYS A 44 -14.20 -11.63 1.96
CA LYS A 44 -15.43 -11.38 2.73
C LYS A 44 -16.56 -10.81 1.88
N GLN A 45 -16.23 -9.92 0.94
CA GLN A 45 -17.22 -9.39 -0.01
C GLN A 45 -17.80 -10.50 -0.88
N TYR A 46 -16.95 -11.38 -1.42
CA TYR A 46 -17.40 -12.55 -2.17
C TYR A 46 -18.32 -13.44 -1.33
N GLU A 47 -17.94 -13.78 -0.10
CA GLU A 47 -18.76 -14.59 0.81
C GLU A 47 -20.13 -13.94 1.12
N SER A 48 -20.15 -12.62 1.31
CA SER A 48 -21.40 -11.87 1.50
C SER A 48 -22.30 -11.94 0.26
N LEU A 49 -21.74 -11.75 -0.93
CA LEU A 49 -22.49 -11.80 -2.19
C LEU A 49 -23.01 -13.22 -2.46
N VAL A 50 -22.21 -14.25 -2.21
CA VAL A 50 -22.64 -15.66 -2.27
C VAL A 50 -23.81 -15.90 -1.31
N THR A 51 -23.71 -15.41 -0.08
CA THR A 51 -24.76 -15.60 0.94
C THR A 51 -26.06 -14.91 0.53
N GLN A 52 -25.99 -13.68 0.01
CA GLN A 52 -27.15 -12.95 -0.49
C GLN A 52 -27.77 -13.64 -1.71
N GLN A 53 -26.95 -14.11 -2.65
CA GLN A 53 -27.40 -14.86 -3.83
C GLN A 53 -28.16 -16.13 -3.44
N ILE A 54 -27.64 -16.91 -2.50
CA ILE A 54 -28.28 -18.14 -2.03
C ILE A 54 -29.55 -17.84 -1.23
N SER A 55 -29.58 -16.70 -0.53
CA SER A 55 -30.75 -16.24 0.24
C SER A 55 -31.90 -15.73 -0.66
N GLY A 56 -31.66 -15.59 -1.97
CA GLY A 56 -32.65 -15.13 -2.93
C GLY A 56 -32.81 -13.61 -2.98
N ASP A 57 -31.87 -12.86 -2.41
CA ASP A 57 -31.77 -11.42 -2.62
C ASP A 57 -31.42 -11.13 -4.10
N ASP A 58 -31.77 -9.94 -4.58
CA ASP A 58 -31.55 -9.44 -5.95
C ASP A 58 -30.06 -9.15 -6.23
N VAL A 59 -29.23 -10.17 -6.04
CA VAL A 59 -27.82 -10.19 -6.41
C VAL A 59 -27.72 -10.94 -7.72
N ASP A 60 -27.02 -10.36 -8.68
CA ASP A 60 -26.75 -11.00 -9.96
C ASP A 60 -25.62 -12.02 -9.78
N VAL A 61 -25.80 -13.22 -10.33
CA VAL A 61 -24.78 -14.29 -10.35
C VAL A 61 -23.47 -13.78 -10.97
N HIS A 62 -23.55 -12.81 -11.89
CA HIS A 62 -22.37 -12.15 -12.46
C HIS A 62 -21.54 -11.39 -11.42
N ASP A 63 -22.18 -10.72 -10.47
CA ASP A 63 -21.49 -9.97 -9.41
C ASP A 63 -20.75 -10.90 -8.45
N VAL A 64 -21.37 -12.04 -8.12
CA VAL A 64 -20.73 -13.10 -7.33
C VAL A 64 -19.49 -13.65 -8.05
N ALA A 65 -19.61 -13.94 -9.35
CA ALA A 65 -18.50 -14.44 -10.15
C ALA A 65 -17.35 -13.41 -10.26
N ILE A 66 -17.67 -12.14 -10.49
CA ILE A 66 -16.69 -11.05 -10.55
C ILE A 66 -16.00 -10.87 -9.20
N ALA A 67 -16.74 -10.91 -8.10
CA ALA A 67 -16.17 -10.80 -6.75
C ALA A 67 -15.23 -11.96 -6.45
N GLY A 68 -15.59 -13.19 -6.85
CA GLY A 68 -14.75 -14.37 -6.72
C GLY A 68 -13.43 -14.22 -7.48
N GLU A 69 -13.49 -13.77 -8.74
CA GLU A 69 -12.29 -13.56 -9.55
C GLU A 69 -11.40 -12.44 -8.99
N LYS A 70 -11.99 -11.35 -8.50
CA LYS A 70 -11.23 -10.29 -7.80
C LYS A 70 -10.51 -10.80 -6.57
N ALA A 71 -11.17 -11.60 -5.73
CA ALA A 71 -10.56 -12.19 -4.54
C ALA A 71 -9.38 -13.09 -4.91
N LYS A 72 -9.55 -13.94 -5.92
CA LYS A 72 -8.52 -14.85 -6.43
C LYS A 72 -7.30 -14.10 -6.97
N ILE A 73 -7.49 -13.16 -7.89
CA ILE A 73 -6.39 -12.38 -8.49
C ILE A 73 -5.65 -11.59 -7.40
N SER A 74 -6.36 -11.02 -6.43
CA SER A 74 -5.74 -10.28 -5.32
C SER A 74 -4.84 -11.18 -4.47
N LEU A 75 -5.28 -12.41 -4.18
CA LEU A 75 -4.47 -13.37 -3.44
C LEU A 75 -3.24 -13.81 -4.23
N GLU A 76 -3.39 -14.07 -5.53
CA GLU A 76 -2.27 -14.41 -6.41
C GLU A 76 -1.21 -13.29 -6.44
N LEU A 77 -1.66 -12.03 -6.50
CA LEU A 77 -0.78 -10.86 -6.43
C LEU A 77 0.00 -10.82 -5.11
N VAL A 78 -0.66 -11.06 -3.97
CA VAL A 78 0.00 -11.12 -2.65
C VAL A 78 1.09 -12.17 -2.63
N LEU A 79 0.83 -13.36 -3.20
CA LEU A 79 1.82 -14.44 -3.27
C LEU A 79 3.02 -14.07 -4.14
N GLN A 80 2.79 -13.41 -5.28
CA GLN A 80 3.88 -12.94 -6.14
C GLN A 80 4.77 -11.93 -5.42
N ILE A 81 4.16 -10.99 -4.71
CA ILE A 81 4.90 -9.95 -3.96
C ILE A 81 5.69 -10.58 -2.81
N ARG A 82 5.10 -11.54 -2.07
CA ARG A 82 5.80 -12.32 -1.05
C ARG A 82 7.05 -13.00 -1.65
N ASN A 83 6.90 -13.67 -2.77
CA ASN A 83 8.02 -14.36 -3.42
C ASN A 83 9.10 -13.38 -3.86
N LYS A 84 8.74 -12.24 -4.47
CA LYS A 84 9.71 -11.22 -4.89
C LYS A 84 10.44 -10.54 -3.75
N ALA A 85 9.80 -10.37 -2.60
CA ALA A 85 10.49 -9.87 -1.43
C ALA A 85 11.49 -10.89 -0.85
N LEU A 86 11.15 -12.18 -0.85
CA LEU A 86 12.07 -13.24 -0.46
C LEU A 86 13.26 -13.34 -1.43
N ASP A 87 13.01 -13.27 -2.73
CA ASP A 87 14.05 -13.24 -3.77
C ASP A 87 15.00 -12.05 -3.55
N ALA A 88 14.46 -10.84 -3.33
CA ALA A 88 15.24 -9.64 -3.09
C ALA A 88 16.08 -9.73 -1.81
N TYR A 89 15.53 -10.30 -0.73
CA TYR A 89 16.26 -10.55 0.50
C TYR A 89 17.43 -11.54 0.28
N GLN A 90 17.18 -12.65 -0.44
CA GLN A 90 18.21 -13.62 -0.76
C GLN A 90 19.33 -13.02 -1.63
N GLU A 91 18.98 -12.17 -2.60
CA GLU A 91 19.96 -11.52 -3.47
C GLU A 91 20.89 -10.58 -2.71
N ILE A 92 20.35 -9.76 -1.79
CA ILE A 92 21.15 -8.90 -0.91
C ILE A 92 22.15 -9.72 -0.09
N MET A 93 21.72 -10.87 0.43
CA MET A 93 22.60 -11.78 1.19
C MET A 93 23.71 -12.39 0.32
N ARG A 94 23.44 -12.65 -0.97
CA ARG A 94 24.46 -13.17 -1.93
C ARG A 94 25.48 -12.12 -2.35
N MET A 95 25.16 -10.84 -2.25
CA MET A 95 26.10 -9.76 -2.56
C MET A 95 27.15 -9.51 -1.45
N GLN A 96 26.89 -9.92 -0.21
CA GLN A 96 27.74 -9.60 0.94
C GLN A 96 28.75 -10.71 1.32
N VAL A 97 28.74 -11.85 0.63
CA VAL A 97 29.72 -12.94 0.85
C VAL A 97 30.92 -12.86 -0.10
#